data_AF-A0AAV4CHL9-F1
#
_entry.id   AF-A0AAV4CHL9-F1
#
_cell.length_a   1.000
_cell.length_b   1.000
_cell.length_c   1.000
_cell.angle_alpha   90.00
_cell.angle_beta   90.00
_cell.angle_gamma   90.00
#
_symmetry.space_group_name_H-M   'P 1'
#
loop_
_entity.id
_entity.type
_entity.pdbx_description
1 polymer ?
#
loop_
_entity_poly.entity_id
_entity_poly.type
_entity_poly.pdbx_seq_one_letter_code
_entity_poly.pdbx_strand_id
1 'polypeptide(L)'
;MSTFWDTEERREKKNLRNAEKRKEIELVKLRVQAAGIEAVSEANSTDGTDAQAKLPKCPNFVDKKVELSDTKETYVDLRVLFEREHFMDVCPVDMAVIMMEKVLCEQASVGKEADLYVLAR
;
A
#
# COMPACT_ATOMS: atom_id res chain seq x y z
N MET A 1 -16.11 56.14 20.69
CA MET A 1 -16.58 54.75 20.90
C MET A 1 -16.81 54.09 19.54
N SER A 2 -15.83 53.36 19.01
CA SER A 2 -16.04 52.41 17.88
C SER A 2 -14.81 51.53 17.68
N THR A 3 -14.59 50.56 18.56
CA THR A 3 -13.45 49.60 18.48
C THR A 3 -13.92 48.14 18.41
N PHE A 4 -15.22 47.89 18.59
CA PHE A 4 -15.80 46.54 18.59
C PHE A 4 -16.02 46.03 17.16
N TRP A 5 -16.68 46.82 16.31
CA TRP A 5 -16.95 46.52 14.91
C TRP A 5 -15.68 46.32 14.06
N ASP A 6 -14.59 47.04 14.38
CA ASP A 6 -13.28 46.89 13.74
C ASP A 6 -12.62 45.51 13.97
N THR A 7 -12.92 44.85 15.10
CA THR A 7 -12.36 43.53 15.41
C THR A 7 -13.14 42.39 14.76
N GLU A 8 -14.41 42.62 14.49
CA GLU A 8 -15.32 41.65 13.87
C GLU A 8 -15.08 41.61 12.36
N GLU A 9 -14.96 42.78 11.72
CA GLU A 9 -14.63 42.90 10.29
C GLU A 9 -13.25 42.30 9.96
N ARG A 10 -12.27 42.42 10.87
CA ARG A 10 -10.95 41.76 10.72
C ARG A 10 -11.03 40.24 10.84
N ARG A 11 -11.91 39.71 11.70
CA ARG A 11 -12.15 38.26 11.85
C ARG A 11 -12.85 37.70 10.62
N GLU A 12 -13.85 38.39 10.09
CA GLU A 12 -14.53 38.01 8.85
C GLU A 12 -13.58 38.01 7.65
N LYS A 13 -12.75 39.05 7.50
CA LYS A 13 -11.69 39.09 6.46
C LYS A 13 -10.65 37.97 6.61
N LYS A 14 -10.39 37.49 7.83
CA LYS A 14 -9.50 36.33 8.06
C LYS A 14 -10.19 35.01 7.68
N ASN A 15 -11.48 34.88 7.98
CA ASN A 15 -12.28 33.70 7.64
C ASN A 15 -12.47 33.56 6.13
N LEU A 16 -12.72 34.66 5.41
CA LEU A 16 -12.81 34.68 3.94
C LEU A 16 -11.51 34.22 3.28
N ARG A 17 -10.36 34.77 3.72
CA ARG A 17 -9.04 34.35 3.23
C ARG A 17 -8.74 32.88 3.53
N ASN A 18 -9.17 32.37 4.68
CA ASN A 18 -9.01 30.96 5.02
C ASN A 18 -9.94 30.06 4.17
N ALA A 19 -11.14 30.53 3.82
CA ALA A 19 -12.05 29.82 2.94
C ALA A 19 -11.52 29.78 1.49
N GLU A 20 -10.94 30.87 1.00
CA GLU A 20 -10.28 30.93 -0.31
C GLU A 20 -9.09 29.96 -0.39
N LYS A 21 -8.23 29.95 0.63
CA LYS A 21 -7.11 28.99 0.71
C LYS A 21 -7.58 27.53 0.73
N ARG A 22 -8.71 27.24 1.38
CA ARG A 22 -9.30 25.89 1.36
C ARG A 22 -9.76 25.49 -0.03
N LYS A 23 -10.43 26.40 -0.75
CA LYS A 23 -10.86 26.16 -2.14
C LYS A 23 -9.67 25.96 -3.07
N GLU A 24 -8.59 26.72 -2.87
CA GLU A 24 -7.36 26.59 -3.66
C GLU A 24 -6.68 25.23 -3.42
N ILE A 25 -6.58 24.77 -2.17
CA ILE A 25 -6.06 23.44 -1.84
C ILE A 25 -6.91 22.34 -2.47
N GLU A 26 -8.24 22.49 -2.45
CA GLU A 26 -9.17 21.53 -3.05
C GLU A 26 -9.00 21.45 -4.58
N LEU A 27 -8.83 22.60 -5.25
CA LEU A 27 -8.52 22.65 -6.68
C LEU A 27 -7.17 22.00 -7.01
N VAL A 28 -6.14 22.22 -6.18
CA VAL A 28 -4.84 21.56 -6.36
C VAL A 28 -4.97 20.04 -6.16
N LYS A 29 -5.73 19.59 -5.18
CA LYS A 29 -5.98 18.16 -4.93
C LYS A 29 -6.71 17.50 -6.10
N LEU A 30 -7.70 18.18 -6.68
CA LEU A 30 -8.40 17.73 -7.89
C LEU A 30 -7.47 17.69 -9.10
N ARG A 31 -6.57 18.65 -9.28
CA ARG A 31 -5.57 18.64 -10.35
C ARG A 31 -4.55 17.51 -10.18
N VAL A 32 -4.09 17.23 -8.96
CA VAL A 32 -3.18 16.12 -8.69
C VAL A 32 -3.87 14.78 -8.92
N GLN A 33 -5.15 14.65 -8.54
CA GLN A 33 -5.96 13.47 -8.86
C GLN A 33 -6.17 13.32 -10.38
N ALA A 34 -6.50 14.40 -11.08
CA ALA A 34 -6.64 14.39 -12.54
C ALA A 34 -5.33 14.02 -13.24
N ALA A 35 -4.19 14.60 -12.83
CA ALA A 35 -2.87 14.24 -13.35
C ALA A 35 -2.47 12.80 -13.02
N GLY A 36 -2.84 12.29 -11.84
CA GLY A 36 -2.68 10.88 -11.49
C GLY A 36 -3.53 9.95 -12.36
N ILE A 37 -4.75 10.38 -12.70
CA ILE A 37 -5.64 9.67 -13.64
C ILE A 37 -5.09 9.75 -15.06
N GLU A 38 -4.55 10.89 -15.49
CA GLU A 38 -3.95 11.09 -16.81
C GLU A 38 -2.67 10.25 -16.99
N ALA A 39 -1.79 10.20 -15.99
CA ALA A 39 -0.61 9.34 -15.98
C ALA A 39 -0.98 7.83 -16.01
N VAL A 40 -2.10 7.46 -15.38
CA VAL A 40 -2.67 6.11 -15.48
C VAL A 40 -3.36 5.89 -16.83
N SER A 41 -3.87 6.95 -17.49
CA SER A 41 -4.53 6.87 -18.79
C SER A 41 -3.54 6.79 -19.96
N GLU A 42 -2.40 7.49 -19.89
CA GLU A 42 -1.34 7.42 -20.91
C GLU A 42 -0.59 6.09 -20.88
N ALA A 43 -0.52 5.43 -19.71
CA ALA A 43 -0.07 4.04 -19.62
C ALA A 43 -1.08 3.02 -20.18
N ASN A 44 -2.31 3.44 -20.49
CA ASN A 44 -3.42 2.58 -20.92
C ASN A 44 -3.89 2.81 -22.37
N SER A 45 -3.22 3.67 -23.16
CA SER A 45 -3.57 3.90 -24.57
C SER A 45 -2.92 2.89 -25.52
N THR A 46 -3.02 1.59 -25.22
CA THR A 46 -2.98 0.54 -26.24
C THR A 46 -4.15 -0.41 -26.02
N ASP A 47 -5.05 -0.35 -27.00
CA ASP A 47 -6.19 -1.21 -27.29
C ASP A 47 -7.28 -1.38 -26.22
N GLY A 48 -8.42 -0.75 -26.57
CA GLY A 48 -9.69 -0.94 -25.93
C GLY A 48 -10.23 -2.34 -26.16
N THR A 49 -10.82 -2.89 -25.11
CA THR A 49 -12.18 -3.46 -25.08
C THR A 49 -12.46 -3.93 -23.66
N ASP A 50 -13.62 -3.51 -23.18
CA ASP A 50 -14.39 -4.00 -22.04
C ASP A 50 -13.85 -3.89 -20.61
N ALA A 51 -14.70 -3.24 -19.82
CA ALA A 51 -14.63 -3.01 -18.39
C ALA A 51 -14.76 -4.32 -17.58
N GLN A 52 -13.69 -5.11 -17.59
CA GLN A 52 -13.32 -5.90 -16.43
C GLN A 52 -12.10 -5.24 -15.84
N ALA A 53 -12.14 -4.88 -14.56
CA ALA A 53 -10.95 -4.54 -13.81
C ALA A 53 -9.92 -5.64 -14.10
N LYS A 54 -8.89 -5.32 -14.90
CA LYS A 54 -7.83 -6.25 -15.27
C LYS A 54 -7.15 -6.62 -13.96
N LEU A 55 -7.57 -7.71 -13.31
CA LEU A 55 -6.69 -8.40 -12.39
C LEU A 55 -5.36 -8.54 -13.14
N PRO A 56 -4.23 -8.11 -12.57
CA PRO A 56 -2.94 -8.33 -13.21
C PRO A 56 -2.91 -9.81 -13.61
N LYS A 57 -2.73 -10.08 -14.90
CA LYS A 57 -2.75 -11.44 -15.45
C LYS A 57 -1.86 -12.28 -14.53
N CYS A 58 -2.43 -13.28 -13.83
CA CYS A 58 -1.74 -14.09 -12.82
C CYS A 58 -0.28 -14.45 -13.13
N PRO A 59 0.12 -14.78 -14.39
CA PRO A 59 1.54 -14.95 -14.73
C PRO A 59 2.44 -13.79 -14.27
N ASN A 60 2.06 -12.54 -14.57
CA ASN A 60 2.85 -11.36 -14.21
C ASN A 60 2.99 -11.17 -12.69
N PHE A 61 2.05 -11.72 -11.89
CA PHE A 61 2.12 -11.62 -10.44
C PHE A 61 3.12 -12.61 -9.86
N VAL A 62 3.16 -13.84 -10.39
CA VAL A 62 4.14 -14.85 -9.98
C VAL A 62 5.53 -14.40 -10.40
N ASP A 63 5.71 -13.99 -11.65
CA ASP A 63 7.01 -13.58 -12.20
C ASP A 63 7.58 -12.40 -11.39
N LYS A 64 6.79 -11.35 -11.16
CA LYS A 64 7.22 -10.20 -10.35
C LYS A 64 7.53 -10.58 -8.91
N LYS A 65 6.84 -11.57 -8.36
CA LYS A 65 7.07 -12.00 -6.98
C LYS A 65 8.35 -12.80 -6.85
N VAL A 66 8.65 -13.65 -7.82
CA VAL A 66 9.92 -14.37 -7.94
C VAL A 66 11.08 -13.40 -8.09
N GLU A 67 10.91 -12.36 -8.92
CA GLU A 67 11.89 -11.26 -9.06
C GLU A 67 12.15 -10.54 -7.73
N LEU A 68 11.10 -10.25 -6.95
CA LEU A 68 11.22 -9.53 -5.67
C LEU A 68 11.81 -10.39 -4.54
N SER A 69 11.70 -11.71 -4.64
CA SER A 69 12.14 -12.64 -3.60
C SER A 69 13.48 -13.31 -3.91
N ASP A 70 14.18 -12.88 -4.97
CA ASP A 70 15.43 -13.47 -5.47
C ASP A 70 15.38 -15.01 -5.55
N THR A 71 14.19 -15.55 -5.78
CA THR A 71 13.93 -16.99 -5.71
C THR A 71 14.20 -17.60 -7.08
N LYS A 72 14.80 -18.79 -7.12
CA LYS A 72 15.03 -19.47 -8.41
C LYS A 72 13.70 -19.97 -8.96
N GLU A 73 13.56 -19.98 -10.28
CA GLU A 73 12.40 -20.52 -10.99
C GLU A 73 12.38 -22.07 -11.01
N THR A 74 12.76 -22.72 -9.91
CA THR A 74 12.59 -24.15 -9.75
C THR A 74 11.27 -24.44 -9.05
N TYR A 75 10.61 -25.54 -9.41
CA TYR A 75 9.36 -25.95 -8.76
C TYR A 75 9.48 -26.03 -7.23
N VAL A 76 10.62 -26.51 -6.73
CA VAL A 76 10.88 -26.64 -5.30
C VAL A 76 10.92 -25.27 -4.65
N ASP A 77 11.69 -24.33 -5.20
CA ASP A 77 11.86 -23.00 -4.61
C ASP A 77 10.57 -22.16 -4.67
N LEU A 78 9.80 -22.27 -5.76
CA LEU A 78 8.48 -21.65 -5.87
C LEU A 78 7.51 -22.20 -4.82
N ARG A 79 7.49 -23.52 -4.63
CA ARG A 79 6.64 -24.15 -3.62
C ARG A 79 6.98 -23.62 -2.22
N VAL A 80 8.27 -23.52 -1.89
CA VAL A 80 8.74 -22.97 -0.61
C VAL A 80 8.29 -21.52 -0.42
N LEU A 81 8.38 -20.69 -1.46
CA LEU A 81 7.94 -19.30 -1.43
C LEU A 81 6.45 -19.16 -1.09
N PHE A 82 5.60 -19.93 -1.78
CA PHE A 82 4.15 -19.89 -1.56
C PHE A 82 3.74 -20.51 -0.23
N GLU A 83 4.34 -21.62 0.18
CA GLU A 83 4.09 -22.23 1.49
C GLU A 83 4.47 -21.28 2.62
N ARG A 84 5.58 -20.55 2.49
CA ARG A 84 6.00 -19.55 3.48
C ARG A 84 5.01 -18.39 3.56
N GLU A 85 4.57 -17.82 2.44
CA GLU A 85 3.57 -16.75 2.45
C GLU A 85 2.27 -17.22 3.09
N HIS A 86 1.75 -18.37 2.66
CA HIS A 86 0.51 -18.92 3.21
C HIS A 86 0.63 -19.19 4.71
N PHE A 87 1.79 -19.67 5.16
CA PHE A 87 2.07 -19.85 6.58
C PHE A 87 2.03 -18.52 7.34
N MET A 88 2.64 -17.46 6.80
CA MET A 88 2.64 -16.13 7.43
C MET A 88 1.25 -15.48 7.45
N ASP A 89 0.40 -15.79 6.47
CA ASP A 89 -0.99 -15.30 6.43
C ASP A 89 -1.90 -16.00 7.46
N VAL A 90 -1.60 -17.26 7.79
CA VAL A 90 -2.43 -18.09 8.67
C VAL A 90 -1.89 -18.15 10.11
N CYS A 91 -0.59 -17.88 10.33
CA CYS A 91 0.00 -17.97 11.66
C CYS A 91 -0.49 -16.85 12.60
N PRO A 92 -0.43 -17.07 13.93
CA PRO A 92 -0.77 -16.03 14.91
C PRO A 92 0.08 -14.76 14.69
N VAL A 93 -0.55 -13.59 14.82
CA VAL A 93 0.09 -12.29 14.52
C VAL A 93 1.38 -12.09 15.32
N ASP A 94 1.40 -12.45 16.60
CA ASP A 94 2.60 -12.31 17.45
C ASP A 94 3.78 -13.14 16.93
N MET A 95 3.47 -14.33 16.39
CA MET A 95 4.47 -15.22 15.81
C MET A 95 4.95 -14.72 14.46
N ALA A 96 4.05 -14.17 13.64
CA ALA A 96 4.42 -13.52 12.38
C ALA A 96 5.39 -12.35 12.62
N VAL A 97 5.15 -11.54 13.66
CA VAL A 97 6.03 -10.43 14.03
C VAL A 97 7.42 -10.94 14.42
N ILE A 98 7.51 -11.95 15.29
CA ILE A 98 8.80 -12.55 15.70
C ILE A 98 9.59 -13.06 14.48
N MET A 99 8.90 -13.70 13.53
CA MET A 99 9.51 -14.25 12.33
C MET A 99 9.98 -13.17 11.35
N MET A 100 9.23 -12.07 11.24
CA MET A 100 9.63 -10.89 10.46
C MET A 100 10.83 -10.18 11.07
N GLU A 101 10.84 -10.00 12.40
CA GLU A 101 11.96 -9.36 13.13
C GLU A 101 13.27 -10.12 13.00
N LYS A 102 13.21 -11.46 13.00
CA LYS A 102 14.39 -12.33 12.89
C LYS A 102 14.92 -12.48 11.47
N VAL A 103 14.27 -11.88 10.45
CA VAL A 103 14.63 -11.99 9.02
C VAL A 103 14.95 -13.45 8.65
N LEU A 104 14.08 -14.37 9.06
CA LEU A 104 14.29 -15.79 8.81
C LEU A 104 14.06 -16.07 7.32
N CYS A 105 15.16 -16.10 6.55
CA CYS A 105 15.12 -16.37 5.11
C CYS A 105 15.03 -17.87 4.79
N GLU A 106 15.42 -18.75 5.72
CA GLU A 106 15.48 -20.19 5.51
C GLU A 106 14.24 -20.88 6.10
N GLN A 107 13.50 -21.65 5.30
CA GLN A 107 12.25 -22.29 5.71
C GLN A 107 12.43 -23.24 6.92
N ALA A 108 13.59 -23.90 7.04
CA ALA A 108 13.92 -24.74 8.18
C ALA A 108 14.05 -23.96 9.51
N SER A 109 14.40 -22.67 9.45
CA SER A 109 14.46 -21.81 10.62
C SER A 109 13.08 -21.30 11.04
N VAL A 110 12.18 -21.09 10.07
CA VAL A 110 10.78 -20.72 10.31
C VAL A 110 10.05 -21.83 11.07
N GLY A 111 10.20 -23.09 10.65
CA GLY A 111 9.59 -24.23 11.34
C GLY A 111 10.07 -24.39 12.78
N LYS A 112 11.38 -24.27 13.02
CA LYS A 112 11.95 -24.37 14.38
C LYS A 112 11.43 -23.26 15.30
N GLU A 113 11.34 -22.04 14.80
CA GLU A 113 10.83 -20.91 15.57
C GLU A 113 9.32 -21.04 15.85
N ALA A 114 8.56 -21.60 14.91
CA ALA A 114 7.16 -21.95 15.11
C ALA A 114 6.99 -22.96 16.25
N ASP A 115 7.78 -24.04 16.21
CA ASP A 115 7.74 -25.08 17.23
C ASP A 115 8.12 -24.50 18.61
N LEU A 116 9.13 -23.63 18.67
CA LEU A 116 9.51 -22.93 19.89
C LEU A 116 8.40 -22.02 20.41
N TYR A 117 7.71 -21.29 19.54
CA TYR A 117 6.57 -20.44 19.94
C TYR A 117 5.42 -21.27 20.52
N VAL A 118 5.11 -22.42 19.90
CA VAL A 118 4.08 -23.34 20.41
C VAL A 118 4.48 -23.95 21.75
N LEU A 119 5.76 -24.31 21.93
CA LEU A 119 6.26 -24.87 23.20
C LEU A 119 6.38 -23.84 24.33
N ALA A 120 6.57 -22.56 23.99
CA ALA A 120 6.67 -21.47 24.96
C ALA A 120 5.31 -20.95 25.46
N ARG A 121 4.22 -21.46 24.91
CA ARG A 121 2.84 -21.10 25.24
C ARG A 121 2.20 -22.12 26.18
#